data_AF-A0A6M3K2C8-F1
#
_entry.id   AF-A0A6M3K2C8-F1
#
_cell.length_a   1.000
_cell.length_b   1.000
_cell.length_c   1.000
_cell.angle_alpha   90.00
_cell.angle_beta   90.00
_cell.angle_gamma   90.00
#
_symmetry.space_group_name_H-M   'P 1'
#
loop_
_entity.id
_entity.type
_entity.pdbx_description
1 polymer ?
#
loop_
_entity_poly.entity_id
_entity_poly.type
_entity_poly.pdbx_seq_one_letter_code
_entity_poly.pdbx_strand_id
1 'polypeptide(L)' 'MNELLRSKTFWTGIAGLITAIGGFLTGSLEGGIAIQTGITSLIGIFLRNAITK' A
#
# COMPACT_ATOMS: atom_id res chain seq x y z
N MET A 1 3.12 -21.32 4.29
CA MET A 1 3.54 -19.91 4.08
C MET A 1 2.52 -19.29 3.12
N ASN A 2 1.60 -18.46 3.62
CA ASN A 2 0.38 -18.06 2.90
C ASN A 2 0.73 -17.38 1.57
N GLU A 3 0.13 -17.82 0.46
CA GLU A 3 0.43 -17.36 -0.91
C GLU A 3 0.33 -15.83 -1.07
N LEU A 4 -0.45 -15.16 -0.21
CA LEU A 4 -0.58 -13.72 -0.12
C LEU A 4 0.75 -12.98 0.09
N LEU A 5 1.60 -13.46 1.00
CA LEU A 5 2.90 -12.84 1.28
C LEU A 5 3.91 -13.07 0.13
N ARG A 6 3.62 -14.01 -0.77
CA ARG A 6 4.42 -14.29 -1.97
C ARG A 6 3.94 -13.51 -3.20
N SER A 7 2.76 -12.88 -3.12
CA SER A 7 2.16 -12.14 -4.22
C SER A 7 2.88 -10.82 -4.46
N LYS A 8 3.28 -10.56 -5.72
CA LYS A 8 3.87 -9.27 -6.12
C LYS A 8 2.97 -8.10 -5.76
N THR A 9 1.66 -8.27 -5.86
CA THR A 9 0.66 -7.24 -5.52
C THR A 9 0.67 -6.87 -4.03
N PHE A 10 0.92 -7.83 -3.14
CA PHE A 10 1.05 -7.55 -1.71
C PHE A 10 2.26 -6.65 -1.45
N TRP A 11 3.41 -6.99 -2.03
CA TRP A 11 4.62 -6.20 -1.93
C TRP A 11 4.52 -4.84 -2.61
N THR A 12 3.78 -4.73 -3.72
CA THR A 12 3.49 -3.42 -4.36
C THR A 12 2.66 -2.52 -3.43
N GLY A 13 1.66 -3.07 -2.75
CA GLY A 13 0.87 -2.28 -1.79
C GLY A 13 1.67 -1.88 -0.55
N ILE A 14 2.56 -2.76 -0.05
CA ILE A 14 3.50 -2.43 1.03
C ILE A 14 4.44 -1.30 0.59
N ALA A 15 4.96 -1.36 -0.64
CA ALA A 15 5.80 -0.29 -1.18
C ALA A 15 5.04 1.04 -1.26
N GLY A 16 3.77 1.03 -1.70
CA GLY A 16 2.91 2.21 -1.70
C GLY A 16 2.66 2.81 -0.31
N LEU A 17 2.50 1.95 0.71
CA LEU A 17 2.42 2.39 2.11
C LEU A 17 3.73 3.03 2.59
N ILE A 18 4.88 2.41 2.26
CA ILE A 18 6.20 2.96 2.59
C ILE A 18 6.41 4.31 1.88
N THR A 19 5.99 4.45 0.63
CA THR A 19 6.05 5.72 -0.11
C THR A 19 5.17 6.80 0.53
N ALA A 20 3.95 6.46 0.94
CA ALA A 20 3.05 7.39 1.63
C ALA A 20 3.65 7.90 2.95
N ILE A 21 4.18 6.99 3.77
CA ILE A 21 4.78 7.32 5.06
C ILE A 21 6.10 8.09 4.84
N GLY A 22 6.95 7.60 3.95
CA GLY A 22 8.24 8.23 3.63
C GLY A 22 8.06 9.65 3.10
N GLY A 23 7.13 9.85 2.17
CA GLY A 23 6.84 11.16 1.61
C GLY A 23 6.23 12.14 2.61
N PHE A 24 5.45 11.65 3.57
CA PHE A 24 4.95 12.48 4.67
C PHE A 24 6.11 12.93 5.59
N LEU A 25 7.00 12.00 5.96
CA LEU A 25 8.12 12.29 6.85
C LEU A 25 9.19 13.19 6.21
N THR A 26 9.38 13.11 4.89
CA THR A 26 10.29 14.01 4.15
C THR A 26 9.66 15.36 3.79
N GLY A 27 8.38 15.57 4.10
CA GLY A 27 7.63 16.77 3.71
C GLY A 27 7.37 16.88 2.20
N SER A 28 7.57 15.80 1.45
CA SER A 28 7.36 15.75 -0.01
C SER A 28 5.90 15.53 -0.40
N LEU A 29 5.10 14.99 0.53
CA LEU A 29 3.67 14.75 0.38
C LEU A 29 2.89 15.50 1.46
N GLU A 30 1.89 16.26 1.04
CA GLU A 30 0.90 16.84 1.96
C GLU A 30 0.14 15.73 2.68
N GLY A 31 -0.16 15.93 3.98
CA GLY A 31 -0.75 14.89 4.83
C GLY A 31 -2.03 14.27 4.26
N GLY A 32 -2.89 15.09 3.62
CA GLY A 32 -4.10 14.58 2.95
C GLY A 32 -3.79 13.64 1.79
N ILE A 33 -2.79 13.97 0.97
CA ILE A 33 -2.36 13.16 -0.17
C ILE A 33 -1.68 11.88 0.32
N ALA A 34 -0.82 11.96 1.33
CA ALA A 34 -0.17 10.79 1.93
C ALA A 34 -1.19 9.78 2.47
N ILE A 35 -2.23 10.24 3.17
CA ILE A 35 -3.31 9.39 3.67
C ILE A 35 -4.06 8.74 2.50
N GLN A 36 -4.42 9.51 1.46
CA GLN A 36 -5.08 8.96 0.28
C GLN A 36 -4.22 7.90 -0.44
N THR A 37 -2.92 8.14 -0.59
CA THR A 37 -1.97 7.19 -1.17
C THR A 37 -1.87 5.91 -0.33
N GLY A 38 -1.82 6.04 1.00
CA GLY A 38 -1.82 4.90 1.92
C GLY A 38 -3.10 4.06 1.83
N ILE A 39 -4.27 4.71 1.85
CA ILE A 39 -5.58 4.05 1.70
C ILE A 39 -5.69 3.35 0.35
N THR A 40 -5.26 3.99 -0.74
CA THR A 40 -5.29 3.41 -2.09
C THR A 40 -4.42 2.15 -2.17
N SER A 41 -3.25 2.18 -1.52
CA SER A 41 -2.34 1.03 -1.44
C SER A 41 -2.97 -0.13 -0.66
N LEU A 42 -3.66 0.16 0.45
CA LEU A 42 -4.41 -0.83 1.23
C LEU A 42 -5.56 -1.45 0.43
N ILE A 43 -6.35 -0.62 -0.27
CA ILE A 43 -7.43 -1.10 -1.14
C ILE A 43 -6.88 -2.09 -2.17
N GLY A 44 -5.75 -1.78 -2.81
CA GLY A 44 -5.11 -2.69 -3.77
C GLY A 44 -4.75 -4.06 -3.17
N ILE A 45 -4.21 -4.08 -1.94
CA ILE A 45 -3.89 -5.33 -1.23
C ILE A 45 -5.16 -6.12 -0.91
N PHE A 46 -6.17 -5.46 -0.34
CA PHE A 46 -7.42 -6.11 0.05
C PHE A 46 -8.22 -6.61 -1.16
N LEU A 47 -8.24 -5.87 -2.26
CA LEU A 47 -8.88 -6.29 -3.50
C LEU A 47 -8.19 -7.56 -4.05
N ARG A 48 -6.86 -7.60 -4.03
CA ARG A 48 -6.13 -8.80 -4.44
C ARG A 48 -6.43 -9.99 -3.54
N ASN A 49 -6.48 -9.76 -2.22
CA ASN A 49 -6.86 -10.78 -1.26
C ASN A 49 -8.27 -11.32 -1.58
N ALA A 50 -9.24 -10.44 -1.82
CA ALA A 50 -10.61 -10.81 -2.15
C ALA A 50 -10.74 -11.60 -3.46
N ILE A 51 -9.92 -11.31 -4.49
CA ILE A 51 -9.93 -12.05 -5.76
C ILE A 51 -9.22 -13.41 -5.64
N THR A 52 -8.23 -13.52 -4.75
CA THR A 52 -7.41 -14.74 -4.61
C THR A 52 -7.99 -15.73 -3.58
N LYS A 53 -9.01 -15.32 -2.82
CA LYS A 53 -9.70 -16.13 -1.81
C LYS A 53 -11.01 -16.68 -2.37
#